data_AF-A0A655AP48-F1
#
_entry.id   AF-A0A655AP48-F1
#
_cell.length_a   1.000
_cell.length_b   1.000
_cell.length_c   1.000
_cell.angle_alpha   90.00
_cell.angle_beta   90.00
_cell.angle_gamma   90.00
#
_symmetry.space_group_name_H-M   'P 1'
#
loop_
_entity.id
_entity.type
_entity.pdbx_description
1 polymer ?
#
loop_
_entity_poly.entity_id
_entity_poly.type
_entity_poly.pdbx_seq_one_letter_code
_entity_poly.pdbx_strand_id
1 'polypeptide(L)' 'MALDRNHARLLRQLGVEAARVRMLRSFDPRSGTHALDVEDPYYGDHSDFEEVFAVIESALPGLHDWVDERLARNGPS' A
#
# COMPACT_ATOMS: atom_id res chain seq x y z
N MET A 1 -5.84 -2.80 0.85
CA MET A 1 -4.60 -2.38 0.16
C MET A 1 -3.93 -3.60 -0.45
N ALA A 2 -3.06 -3.40 -1.44
CA ALA A 2 -2.25 -4.46 -2.04
C ALA A 2 -0.75 -4.20 -1.78
N LEU A 3 0.02 -5.26 -1.50
CA LEU A 3 1.47 -5.18 -1.27
C LEU A 3 2.26 -5.35 -2.57
N ASP A 4 1.73 -6.11 -3.52
CA ASP A 4 2.31 -6.28 -4.85
C ASP A 4 1.21 -6.26 -5.93
N ARG A 5 1.65 -6.25 -7.20
CA ARG A 5 0.80 -6.28 -8.39
C ARG A 5 -0.05 -7.55 -8.49
N ASN A 6 0.39 -8.68 -7.95
CA ASN A 6 -0.38 -9.93 -7.94
C ASN A 6 -1.58 -9.83 -6.99
N HIS A 7 -1.39 -9.31 -5.78
CA HIS A 7 -2.47 -8.99 -4.84
C HIS A 7 -3.48 -8.02 -5.46
N ALA A 8 -3.01 -6.97 -6.14
CA ALA A 8 -3.89 -6.01 -6.80
C ALA A 8 -4.70 -6.66 -7.95
N ARG A 9 -4.10 -7.60 -8.68
CA ARG A 9 -4.77 -8.38 -9.73
C ARG A 9 -5.82 -9.33 -9.15
N LEU A 10 -5.48 -10.06 -8.08
CA LEU A 10 -6.37 -10.99 -7.41
C LEU A 10 -7.61 -10.28 -6.83
N LEU A 11 -7.41 -9.14 -6.15
CA LEU A 11 -8.53 -8.36 -5.61
C LEU A 11 -9.49 -7.89 -6.71
N ARG A 12 -8.97 -7.47 -7.86
CA ARG A 12 -9.82 -7.10 -9.02
C ARG A 12 -10.58 -8.29 -9.59
N GLN A 13 -9.92 -9.46 -9.68
CA GLN A 13 -10.58 -10.70 -10.14
C GLN A 13 -11.70 -11.15 -9.19
N LEU A 14 -11.57 -10.87 -7.89
CA LEU A 14 -12.59 -11.13 -6.88
C LEU A 14 -13.74 -10.09 -6.88
N GLY A 15 -13.75 -9.14 -7.82
CA GLY A 15 -14.81 -8.15 -7.98
C GLY A 15 -14.66 -6.89 -7.12
N VAL A 16 -13.49 -6.67 -6.51
CA VAL A 16 -13.23 -5.41 -5.79
C VAL A 16 -13.07 -4.27 -6.78
N GLU A 17 -13.84 -3.20 -6.58
CA GLU A 17 -13.79 -1.99 -7.40
C GLU A 17 -12.37 -1.40 -7.44
N ALA A 18 -11.89 -1.05 -8.64
CA ALA A 18 -10.53 -0.55 -8.84
C ALA A 18 -10.20 0.69 -7.98
N ALA A 19 -11.19 1.56 -7.72
CA ALA A 19 -11.04 2.74 -6.87
C ALA A 19 -10.72 2.40 -5.39
N ARG A 20 -11.00 1.15 -4.96
CA ARG A 20 -10.73 0.65 -3.60
C ARG A 20 -9.41 -0.12 -3.51
N VAL A 21 -8.74 -0.40 -4.64
CA VAL A 21 -7.47 -1.10 -4.68
C VAL A 21 -6.34 -0.11 -4.92
N ARG A 22 -5.49 0.11 -3.91
CA ARG A 22 -4.25 0.88 -4.01
C ARG A 22 -3.06 0.07 -3.50
N MET A 23 -1.90 0.29 -4.12
CA MET A 23 -0.61 -0.28 -3.72
C MET A 23 -0.10 0.42 -2.47
N LEU A 24 0.48 -0.30 -1.50
CA LEU A 24 1.01 0.32 -0.27
C LEU A 24 2.06 1.38 -0.59
N ARG A 25 3.05 1.08 -1.44
CA ARG A 25 4.11 2.02 -1.82
C ARG A 25 3.59 3.27 -2.54
N SER A 26 2.35 3.27 -3.05
CA SER A 26 1.76 4.50 -3.61
C SER A 26 1.43 5.58 -2.58
N PHE A 27 1.56 5.27 -1.29
CA PHE A 27 1.45 6.21 -0.18
C PHE A 27 2.80 6.74 0.30
N ASP A 28 3.91 6.15 -0.15
CA ASP A 28 5.23 6.66 0.15
C ASP A 28 5.48 7.92 -0.72
N PRO A 29 5.71 9.11 -0.13
CA PRO A 29 5.98 10.32 -0.90
C PRO A 29 7.27 10.25 -1.72
N ARG A 30 8.16 9.29 -1.41
CA ARG A 30 9.39 9.01 -2.16
C ARG A 30 9.15 8.03 -3.31
N SER A 31 8.00 7.36 -3.38
CA SER A 31 7.66 6.51 -4.50
C SER A 31 7.44 7.37 -5.75
N GLY A 32 8.25 7.13 -6.79
CA GLY A 32 8.02 7.72 -8.10
C GLY A 32 6.69 7.28 -8.73
N THR A 33 6.44 7.71 -9.97
CA THR A 33 5.18 7.46 -10.71
C THR A 33 4.83 5.97 -10.91
N HIS A 34 5.80 5.06 -10.77
CA HIS A 34 5.56 3.63 -10.72
C HIS A 34 5.64 3.16 -9.27
N ALA A 35 4.48 2.89 -8.67
CA ALA A 35 4.42 2.23 -7.37
C ALA A 35 5.11 0.86 -7.49
N LEU A 36 6.22 0.72 -6.78
CA LEU A 36 7.01 -0.50 -6.75
C LEU A 36 6.25 -1.58 -5.96
N ASP A 37 6.55 -2.84 -6.24
CA ASP A 37 6.10 -3.95 -5.39
C ASP A 37 6.82 -3.87 -4.03
N VAL A 38 6.22 -4.42 -2.98
CA VAL A 38 6.91 -4.77 -1.75
C VAL A 38 7.53 -6.16 -1.99
N GLU A 39 8.84 -6.28 -1.80
CA GLU A 39 9.53 -7.57 -1.93
C GLU A 39 9.11 -8.50 -0.79
N ASP A 40 8.96 -9.80 -1.09
CA ASP A 40 8.57 -10.81 -0.11
C ASP A 40 9.83 -11.29 0.64
N PRO A 41 9.96 -11.01 1.95
CA PRO A 41 11.17 -11.31 2.70
C PRO A 41 11.24 -12.78 3.13
N TYR A 42 10.20 -13.59 2.87
CA TYR A 42 10.06 -14.94 3.43
C TYR A 42 11.18 -15.92 3.04
N TYR A 43 11.83 -15.67 1.90
CA TYR A 43 12.98 -16.47 1.41
C TYR A 43 14.33 -15.78 1.61
N GLY A 44 14.33 -14.63 2.29
CA GLY A 44 15.48 -13.80 2.54
C GLY A 44 16.12 -14.01 3.92
N ASP A 45 16.95 -13.06 4.34
CA ASP A 45 17.51 -12.96 5.67
C ASP A 45 16.85 -11.85 6.50
N HIS A 46 17.36 -11.61 7.71
CA HIS A 46 16.78 -10.61 8.62
C HIS A 46 16.76 -9.19 8.03
N SER A 47 17.74 -8.83 7.21
CA SER A 47 17.82 -7.51 6.59
C SER A 47 16.70 -7.29 5.56
N ASP A 48 16.25 -8.35 4.89
CA ASP A 48 15.10 -8.28 3.99
C ASP A 48 13.80 -7.95 4.75
N PHE A 49 13.66 -8.47 5.98
CA PHE A 49 12.53 -8.09 6.86
C PHE A 49 12.63 -6.63 7.32
N GLU A 50 13.83 -6.14 7.65
CA GLU A 50 14.05 -4.73 8.01
C GLU A 50 13.76 -3.80 6.83
N GLU A 51 14.11 -4.18 5.60
CA GLU A 51 13.80 -3.42 4.41
C GLU A 51 12.28 -3.32 4.16
N VAL A 52 11.56 -4.44 4.29
CA VAL A 52 10.10 -4.45 4.19
C VAL A 52 9.47 -3.59 5.28
N PHE A 53 10.00 -3.63 6.51
CA PHE A 53 9.56 -2.76 7.59
C PHE A 53 9.73 -1.28 7.23
N ALA A 54 10.91 -0.89 6.73
CA ALA A 54 11.19 0.49 6.33
C ALA A 54 10.27 0.98 5.18
N VAL A 55 9.93 0.08 4.24
CA VAL A 55 8.99 0.36 3.15
C VAL A 55 7.56 0.56 3.67
N ILE A 56 7.14 -0.21 4.68
CA ILE A 56 5.84 -0.01 5.32
C ILE A 56 5.83 1.34 6.05
N GLU A 57 6.86 1.61 6.86
CA GLU A 57 6.99 2.84 7.64
C GLU A 57 6.96 4.09 6.75
N SER A 58 7.65 4.08 5.61
CA SER A 58 7.66 5.22 4.68
C SER A 58 6.30 5.50 4.04
N ALA A 59 5.46 4.48 3.90
CA ALA A 59 4.12 4.59 3.34
C ALA A 59 3.05 5.00 4.36
N LEU A 60 3.30 4.85 5.66
CA LEU A 60 2.31 5.15 6.71
C LEU A 60 1.81 6.60 6.68
N PRO A 61 2.65 7.64 6.53
CA PRO A 61 2.16 9.02 6.53
C PRO A 61 1.09 9.28 5.45
N GLY A 62 1.37 8.93 4.19
CA GLY A 62 0.42 9.11 3.10
C GLY A 62 -0.83 8.22 3.23
N LEU A 63 -0.71 7.07 3.88
CA LEU A 63 -1.85 6.21 4.19
C LEU A 63 -2.76 6.86 5.22
N HIS A 64 -2.20 7.42 6.30
CA HIS A 64 -2.95 8.14 7.32
C HIS A 64 -3.70 9.32 6.71
N ASP A 65 -3.01 10.19 5.95
CA ASP A 65 -3.64 11.34 5.27
C ASP A 65 -4.84 10.91 4.42
N TRP A 66 -4.70 9.83 3.66
CA TRP A 66 -5.74 9.31 2.79
C TRP A 66 -6.95 8.72 3.53
N VAL A 67 -6.72 8.06 4.68
CA VAL A 67 -7.79 7.54 5.54
C VAL A 67 -8.51 8.71 6.20
N ASP A 68 -7.78 9.66 6.77
CA ASP A 68 -8.33 10.82 7.46
C ASP A 68 -9.20 11.66 6.52
N GLU A 69 -8.75 11.91 5.30
CA GLU A 69 -9.56 12.58 4.28
C GLU A 69 -10.85 11.81 3.94
N ARG A 70 -10.80 10.47 3.86
CA ARG A 70 -12.00 9.65 3.60
C ARG A 70 -12.98 9.71 4.75
N LEU A 71 -12.49 9.64 5.99
CA LEU A 71 -13.31 9.71 7.17
C LEU A 71 -13.95 11.10 7.30
N ALA A 72 -13.21 12.17 7.04
CA ALA A 72 -13.74 13.54 7.02
C ALA A 72 -14.86 13.72 5.98
N ARG A 73 -14.74 13.09 4.80
CA ARG A 73 -15.78 13.14 3.75
C ARG A 73 -17.01 12.25 4.04
N ASN A 74 -16.86 11.23 4.87
CA ASN A 74 -17.89 10.23 5.16
C ASN A 74 -18.53 10.38 6.56
N GLY A 75 -18.04 11.31 7.40
CA GLY A 75 -18.63 11.60 8.71
C GLY A 75 -19.99 12.29 8.57
N PRO A 76 -20.96 12.00 9.45
CA PRO A 76 -22.25 12.70 9.43
C PRO A 76 -22.04 14.18 9.73
N SER A 77 -22.74 15.04 8.96
CA SER A 77 -22.90 16.46 9.30
C SER A 77 -23.54 16.64 10.67
#